data_AF-A0A7S0UHP8-F1
#
_entry.id   AF-A0A7S0UHP8-F1
#
_cell.length_a   1.000
_cell.length_b   1.000
_cell.length_c   1.000
_cell.angle_alpha   90.00
_cell.angle_beta   90.00
_cell.angle_gamma   90.00
#
_symmetry.space_group_name_H-M   'P 1'
#
loop_
_entity.id
_entity.type
_entity.pdbx_description
1 polymer ?
#
loop_
_entity_poly.entity_id
_entity_poly.type
_entity_poly.pdbx_seq_one_letter_code
_entity_poly.pdbx_strand_id
1 'polypeptide(L)'
;PASINSIVPETLCDIYVIGTQECLVNCGTFKSFIKPSKAKWERRIQAVLGPSYEMLQSCSMNALHLAVFARAHLACHVADLKVESVATGFMNMVGNKGGVAVKFSLRGKSFCFINSHLSAHQHKV
;
A
#
# COMPACT_ATOMS: atom_id res chain seq x y z
N PRO A 1 18.92 5.42 4.95
CA PRO A 1 17.63 5.89 4.40
C PRO A 1 16.96 6.91 5.33
N ALA A 2 16.37 7.97 4.78
CA ALA A 2 15.64 8.98 5.55
C ALA A 2 14.61 8.35 6.50
N SER A 3 14.39 8.99 7.65
CA SER A 3 13.35 8.59 8.61
C SER A 3 11.97 8.85 7.99
N ILE A 4 11.02 7.95 8.22
CA ILE A 4 9.63 8.15 7.79
C ILE A 4 8.85 8.97 8.83
N ASN A 5 9.46 9.39 9.93
CA ASN A 5 8.79 10.19 10.95
C ASN A 5 8.29 11.54 10.39
N SER A 6 8.96 12.09 9.37
CA SER A 6 8.55 13.36 8.76
C SER A 6 7.25 13.28 7.95
N ILE A 7 6.77 12.07 7.62
CA ILE A 7 5.50 11.87 6.91
C ILE A 7 4.35 11.48 7.87
N VAL A 8 4.66 11.22 9.14
CA VAL A 8 3.64 10.95 10.16
C VAL A 8 3.30 12.27 10.84
N PRO A 9 2.03 12.69 10.83
CA PRO A 9 1.60 13.95 11.46
C PRO A 9 1.80 13.91 12.98
N GLU A 10 1.99 15.08 13.59
CA GLU A 10 2.06 15.23 15.05
C GLU A 10 0.76 14.78 15.73
N THR A 11 -0.39 15.02 15.08
CA THR A 11 -1.69 14.51 15.50
C THR A 11 -1.98 13.16 14.85
N LEU A 12 -2.08 12.13 15.69
CA LEU A 12 -2.23 10.75 15.25
C LEU A 12 -3.61 10.47 14.60
N CYS A 13 -3.61 10.06 13.33
CA CYS A 13 -4.81 9.64 12.59
C CYS A 13 -5.35 8.27 13.05
N ASP A 14 -6.64 8.03 12.88
CA ASP A 14 -7.25 6.74 13.18
C ASP A 14 -6.89 5.63 12.18
N ILE A 15 -6.71 6.03 10.92
CA ILE A 15 -6.38 5.15 9.79
C ILE A 15 -5.26 5.83 8.99
N TYR A 16 -4.18 5.09 8.75
CA TYR A 16 -3.12 5.46 7.82
C TYR A 16 -3.21 4.61 6.57
N VAL A 17 -3.18 5.26 5.41
CA VAL A 17 -3.22 4.61 4.11
C VAL A 17 -1.99 5.05 3.33
N ILE A 18 -1.06 4.12 3.11
CA ILE A 18 0.25 4.43 2.55
C ILE A 18 0.37 3.74 1.20
N GLY A 19 0.25 4.53 0.13
CA GLY A 19 0.49 4.11 -1.25
C GLY A 19 1.90 4.46 -1.69
N THR A 20 2.63 3.50 -2.26
CA THR A 20 3.95 3.73 -2.86
C THR A 20 4.01 3.18 -4.29
N GLN A 21 4.84 3.81 -5.13
CA GLN A 21 5.12 3.39 -6.50
C GLN A 21 6.63 3.22 -6.69
N GLU A 22 7.05 2.62 -7.80
CA GLU A 22 8.48 2.39 -8.13
C GLU A 22 9.26 1.60 -7.06
N CYS A 23 8.56 0.82 -6.24
CA CYS A 23 9.13 0.04 -5.14
C CYS A 23 9.72 -1.31 -5.60
N LEU A 24 10.48 -1.30 -6.71
CA LEU A 24 11.23 -2.46 -7.18
C LEU A 24 12.61 -2.51 -6.54
N VAL A 25 13.07 -3.72 -6.22
CA VAL A 25 14.50 -3.95 -5.99
C VAL A 25 15.12 -4.11 -7.37
N ASN A 26 16.20 -3.36 -7.63
CA ASN A 26 16.98 -3.48 -8.86
C ASN A 26 17.28 -4.94 -9.23
N CYS A 27 17.43 -5.11 -10.55
CA CYS A 27 18.19 -6.14 -11.26
C CYS A 27 17.33 -7.19 -12.00
N GLY A 28 17.65 -7.40 -13.28
CA GLY A 28 17.00 -8.32 -14.22
C GLY A 28 17.17 -9.79 -13.85
N THR A 29 16.71 -10.19 -12.67
CA THR A 29 16.78 -11.56 -12.17
C THR A 29 15.46 -11.94 -11.52
N PHE A 30 15.00 -13.16 -11.79
CA PHE A 30 13.77 -13.81 -11.28
C PHE A 30 13.58 -13.81 -9.74
N LYS A 31 14.45 -13.16 -8.95
CA LYS A 31 14.34 -13.01 -7.48
C LYS A 31 13.37 -11.89 -7.03
N SER A 32 12.89 -11.03 -7.93
CA SER A 32 11.90 -9.98 -7.61
C SER A 32 10.51 -10.52 -7.22
N PHE A 33 10.23 -11.81 -7.41
CA PHE A 33 9.00 -12.46 -6.97
C PHE A 33 8.97 -12.76 -5.46
N ILE A 34 10.13 -12.72 -4.80
CA ILE A 34 10.21 -12.84 -3.34
C ILE A 34 9.85 -11.46 -2.76
N LYS A 35 9.07 -11.43 -1.68
CA LYS A 35 8.51 -10.22 -1.03
C LYS A 35 9.42 -9.46 -0.02
N PRO A 36 10.78 -9.54 0.05
CA PRO A 36 11.49 -9.04 1.23
C PRO A 36 11.51 -7.51 1.33
N SER A 37 11.40 -6.76 0.22
CA SER A 37 11.42 -5.29 0.27
C SER A 37 10.14 -4.68 0.84
N LYS A 38 8.97 -5.15 0.39
CA LYS A 38 7.66 -4.68 0.86
C LYS A 38 7.42 -5.07 2.31
N ALA A 39 7.73 -6.30 2.68
CA ALA A 39 7.65 -6.73 4.08
C ALA A 39 8.62 -5.94 4.99
N LYS A 40 9.79 -5.54 4.49
CA LYS A 40 10.71 -4.64 5.23
C LYS A 40 10.11 -3.24 5.37
N TRP A 41 9.43 -2.74 4.34
CA TRP A 41 8.74 -1.46 4.37
C TRP A 41 7.58 -1.44 5.36
N GLU A 42 6.70 -2.44 5.30
CA GLU A 42 5.58 -2.62 6.24
C GLU A 42 6.07 -2.65 7.70
N ARG A 43 7.12 -3.43 7.99
CA ARG A 43 7.73 -3.47 9.34
C ARG A 43 8.28 -2.12 9.78
N ARG A 44 8.86 -1.34 8.85
CA ARG A 44 9.39 -0.01 9.17
C ARG A 44 8.26 0.97 9.49
N ILE A 45 7.16 0.92 8.75
CA ILE A 45 5.94 1.68 9.05
C ILE A 45 5.40 1.28 10.42
N GLN A 46 5.24 -0.02 10.67
CA GLN A 46 4.76 -0.53 11.95
C GLN A 46 5.63 -0.06 13.13
N ALA A 47 6.95 -0.04 12.97
CA ALA A 47 7.87 0.44 14.00
C ALA A 47 7.71 1.93 14.31
N VAL A 48 7.33 2.74 13.32
CA VAL A 48 7.09 4.18 13.52
C VAL A 48 5.71 4.47 14.09
N LEU A 49 4.68 3.77 13.62
CA LEU A 49 3.33 3.90 14.17
C LEU A 49 3.23 3.33 15.60
N GLY A 50 4.07 2.35 15.93
CA GLY A 50 4.12 1.73 17.25
C GLY A 50 3.01 0.70 17.47
N PRO A 51 2.91 0.14 18.69
CA PRO A 51 1.99 -0.96 19.01
C PRO A 51 0.52 -0.55 19.09
N SER A 52 0.22 0.76 19.10
CA SER A 52 -1.16 1.25 19.09
C SER A 52 -1.85 1.13 17.73
N TYR A 53 -1.12 0.69 16.71
CA TYR A 53 -1.61 0.48 15.35
C TYR A 53 -1.39 -0.95 14.90
N GLU A 54 -2.29 -1.43 14.06
CA GLU A 54 -2.20 -2.73 13.40
C GLU A 54 -2.36 -2.54 11.90
N MET A 55 -1.60 -3.30 11.11
CA MET A 55 -1.81 -3.37 9.67
C MET A 55 -3.08 -4.20 9.39
N LEU A 56 -4.09 -3.55 8.83
CA LEU A 56 -5.34 -4.22 8.43
C LEU A 56 -5.11 -5.10 7.20
N GLN A 57 -4.48 -4.55 6.17
CA GLN A 57 -4.21 -5.24 4.91
C GLN A 57 -3.17 -4.49 4.07
N SER A 58 -2.47 -5.21 3.19
CA SER A 58 -1.72 -4.62 2.09
C SER A 58 -2.04 -5.28 0.74
N CYS A 59 -1.97 -4.50 -0.34
CA CYS A 59 -2.14 -4.97 -1.71
C CYS A 59 -0.95 -4.51 -2.56
N SER A 60 -0.49 -5.34 -3.48
CA SER A 60 0.70 -5.06 -4.28
C SER A 60 0.59 -5.58 -5.70
N MET A 61 1.09 -4.80 -6.65
CA MET A 61 1.21 -5.18 -8.05
C MET A 61 2.54 -4.66 -8.59
N ASN A 62 3.50 -5.56 -8.83
CA ASN A 62 4.87 -5.23 -9.25
C ASN A 62 5.50 -4.10 -8.39
N ALA A 63 5.64 -2.89 -8.92
CA ALA A 63 6.23 -1.74 -8.25
C ALA A 63 5.25 -0.95 -7.36
N LEU A 64 3.95 -1.22 -7.46
CA LEU A 64 2.90 -0.57 -6.67
C LEU A 64 2.67 -1.34 -5.37
N HIS A 65 2.43 -0.60 -4.30
CA HIS A 65 2.10 -1.13 -2.99
C HIS A 65 1.13 -0.19 -2.27
N LEU A 66 0.16 -0.76 -1.55
CA LEU A 66 -0.79 -0.04 -0.71
C LEU A 66 -0.89 -0.78 0.62
N ALA A 67 -0.57 -0.12 1.72
CA ALA A 67 -0.70 -0.68 3.06
C ALA A 67 -1.64 0.19 3.91
N VAL A 68 -2.58 -0.45 4.58
CA VAL A 68 -3.58 0.20 5.45
C VAL A 68 -3.31 -0.21 6.89
N PHE A 69 -3.11 0.78 7.75
CA PHE A 69 -2.97 0.62 9.19
C PHE A 69 -4.12 1.34 9.89
N ALA A 70 -4.60 0.80 10.99
CA ALA A 70 -5.59 1.46 11.84
C ALA A 70 -5.20 1.31 13.31
N ARG A 71 -5.76 2.17 14.17
CA ARG A 71 -5.62 1.98 15.62
C ARG A 71 -6.11 0.59 16.01
N ALA A 72 -5.38 -0.08 16.90
CA ALA A 72 -5.68 -1.47 17.30
C ALA A 72 -7.11 -1.64 17.82
N HIS A 73 -7.64 -0.68 18.57
CA HIS A 73 -9.02 -0.72 19.07
C HIS A 73 -10.10 -0.53 17.98
N LEU A 74 -9.72 -0.06 16.78
CA LEU A 74 -10.62 0.03 15.62
C LEU A 74 -10.53 -1.23 14.75
N ALA A 75 -9.40 -1.92 14.77
CA ALA A 75 -9.17 -3.13 13.96
C ALA A 75 -10.20 -4.23 14.25
N CYS A 76 -10.65 -4.37 15.50
CA CYS A 76 -11.69 -5.33 15.88
C CYS A 76 -13.09 -5.04 15.28
N HIS A 77 -13.30 -3.84 14.74
CA HIS A 77 -14.55 -3.44 14.10
C HIS A 77 -14.49 -3.44 12.56
N VAL A 78 -13.39 -3.94 12.01
CA VAL A 78 -13.18 -4.06 10.57
C VAL A 78 -13.83 -5.34 10.06
N ALA A 79 -14.59 -5.23 8.98
CA ALA A 79 -15.21 -6.35 8.28
C ALA A 79 -15.09 -6.16 6.76
N ASP A 80 -15.58 -7.13 5.98
CA ASP A 80 -15.66 -7.08 4.51
C ASP A 80 -14.34 -6.69 3.80
N LEU A 81 -13.22 -7.13 4.35
CA LEU A 81 -11.89 -6.76 3.88
C LEU A 81 -11.58 -7.45 2.56
N LYS A 82 -11.27 -6.67 1.52
CA LYS A 82 -11.00 -7.13 0.15
C LYS A 82 -9.85 -6.35 -0.47
N VAL A 83 -9.14 -6.99 -1.39
CA VAL A 83 -8.07 -6.37 -2.17
C VAL A 83 -8.25 -6.67 -3.65
N GLU A 84 -7.89 -5.72 -4.50
CA GLU A 84 -7.94 -5.87 -5.95
C GLU A 84 -6.71 -5.21 -6.61
N SER A 85 -6.36 -5.64 -7.81
CA SER A 85 -5.30 -5.01 -8.61
C SER A 85 -5.56 -5.10 -10.10
N VAL A 86 -5.24 -4.05 -10.85
CA VAL A 86 -5.40 -3.97 -12.31
C VAL A 86 -4.10 -3.49 -12.93
N ALA A 87 -3.51 -4.27 -13.84
CA ALA A 87 -2.32 -3.89 -14.60
C ALA A 87 -2.70 -3.17 -15.90
N THR A 88 -2.03 -2.05 -16.21
CA THR A 88 -2.28 -1.23 -17.41
C THR A 88 -0.99 -0.90 -18.18
N GLY A 89 0.13 -1.53 -17.86
CA GLY A 89 1.40 -1.32 -18.56
C GLY A 89 1.43 -1.91 -19.97
N PHE A 90 2.62 -2.03 -20.56
CA PHE A 90 2.78 -2.52 -21.94
C PHE A 90 2.01 -3.85 -22.14
N MET A 91 1.09 -3.85 -23.12
CA MET A 91 0.15 -4.94 -23.42
C MET A 91 -0.72 -5.42 -22.23
N ASN A 92 -0.99 -4.60 -21.22
CA ASN A 92 -1.62 -5.01 -19.94
C ASN A 92 -0.85 -6.11 -19.18
N MET A 93 0.40 -6.41 -19.57
CA MET A 93 1.18 -7.51 -19.02
C MET A 93 2.33 -7.04 -18.10
N VAL A 94 2.91 -5.87 -18.38
CA VAL A 94 3.97 -5.32 -17.53
C VAL A 94 3.34 -4.58 -16.37
N GLY A 95 3.32 -5.17 -15.17
CA GLY A 95 2.64 -4.63 -13.98
C GLY A 95 3.24 -3.34 -13.40
N ASN A 96 4.13 -2.64 -14.11
CA ASN A 96 4.74 -1.39 -13.64
C ASN A 96 3.78 -0.19 -13.64
N LYS A 97 2.62 -0.32 -14.30
CA LYS A 97 1.54 0.68 -14.37
C LYS A 97 0.19 0.01 -14.08
N GLY A 98 -0.73 0.78 -13.51
CA GLY A 98 -2.08 0.35 -13.16
C GLY A 98 -2.47 0.78 -11.75
N GLY A 99 -3.25 -0.03 -11.03
CA GLY A 99 -3.73 0.31 -9.70
C GLY A 99 -3.88 -0.89 -8.77
N VAL A 100 -3.78 -0.63 -7.47
CA VAL A 100 -4.07 -1.58 -6.37
C VAL A 100 -5.08 -0.95 -5.44
N ALA A 101 -5.97 -1.77 -4.88
CA ALA A 101 -7.03 -1.32 -4.00
C ALA A 101 -7.13 -2.16 -2.72
N VAL A 102 -7.53 -1.52 -1.62
CA VAL A 102 -7.95 -2.15 -0.37
C VAL A 102 -9.33 -1.59 -0.01
N LYS A 103 -10.30 -2.48 0.19
CA LYS A 103 -11.65 -2.18 0.68
C LYS A 103 -11.85 -2.83 2.04
N PHE A 104 -12.60 -2.16 2.91
CA PHE A 104 -13.13 -2.76 4.13
C PHE A 104 -14.37 -1.99 4.59
N SER A 105 -15.13 -2.56 5.52
CA SER A 105 -16.14 -1.86 6.30
C SER A 105 -15.62 -1.63 7.73
N LEU A 106 -15.87 -0.45 8.31
CA LEU A 106 -15.56 -0.12 9.69
C LEU A 106 -16.84 0.35 10.36
N ARG A 107 -17.32 -0.38 11.36
CA ARG A 107 -18.59 -0.11 12.05
C ARG A 107 -19.77 0.09 11.06
N GLY A 108 -19.83 -0.76 10.04
CA GLY A 108 -20.89 -0.72 9.02
C GLY A 108 -20.75 0.39 7.97
N LYS A 109 -19.66 1.16 7.97
CA LYS A 109 -19.37 2.15 6.91
C LYS A 109 -18.28 1.62 5.98
N SER A 110 -18.52 1.70 4.68
CA SER A 110 -17.60 1.16 3.67
C SER A 110 -16.53 2.18 3.29
N PHE A 111 -15.28 1.73 3.23
CA PHE A 111 -14.12 2.47 2.77
C PHE A 111 -13.44 1.72 1.63
N CYS A 112 -12.95 2.45 0.62
CA CYS A 112 -12.16 1.90 -0.47
C CYS A 112 -11.02 2.87 -0.78
N PHE A 113 -9.79 2.36 -0.76
CA PHE A 113 -8.59 3.13 -1.05
C PHE A 113 -7.90 2.54 -2.27
N ILE A 114 -7.50 3.39 -3.20
CA ILE A 114 -6.88 3.00 -4.46
C ILE A 114 -5.55 3.75 -4.58
N ASN A 115 -4.48 3.01 -4.85
CA ASN A 115 -3.19 3.56 -5.24
C ASN A 115 -2.92 3.22 -6.71
N SER A 116 -2.68 4.24 -7.52
CA SER A 116 -2.45 4.10 -8.96
C SER A 116 -1.09 4.64 -9.38
N HIS A 117 -0.47 3.98 -10.35
CA HIS A 117 0.71 4.44 -11.05
C HIS A 117 0.38 4.51 -12.54
N LEU A 118 0.02 5.70 -13.00
CA LEU A 118 -0.39 5.95 -14.38
C LEU A 118 0.82 6.19 -15.28
N SER A 119 0.63 6.13 -16.60
CA SER A 119 1.70 6.38 -17.56
C SER A 119 2.29 7.77 -17.36
N ALA A 120 3.63 7.85 -17.32
CA ALA A 120 4.29 9.13 -17.51
C ALA A 120 3.94 9.68 -18.91
N HIS A 121 4.05 10.99 -19.10
CA HIS A 121 3.75 11.81 -20.30
C HIS A 121 2.37 12.49 -20.32
N GLN A 122 2.39 13.82 -20.50
CA GLN A 122 1.23 14.74 -20.49
C GLN A 122 0.14 14.40 -21.52
N HIS A 123 0.50 13.71 -22.61
CA HIS A 123 -0.41 13.35 -23.70
C HIS A 123 -1.08 11.97 -23.55
N LYS A 124 -0.89 11.31 -22.40
CA LYS A 124 -1.39 9.94 -22.13
C LYS A 124 -2.26 9.84 -20.88
N VAL A 125 -2.74 10.98 -20.37
CA VAL A 125 -3.71 11.06 -19.27
C VAL A 125 -5.07 11.40 -19.85
#